data_AF-Q3B7E0-F1
#
_entry.id   AF-Q3B7E0-F1
#
_cell.length_a   1.000
_cell.length_b   1.000
_cell.length_c   1.000
_cell.angle_alpha   90.00
_cell.angle_beta   90.00
_cell.angle_gamma   90.00
#
_symmetry.space_group_name_H-M   'P 1'
#
loop_
_entity.id
_entity.type
_entity.pdbx_description
1 polymer ?
#
loop_
_entity_poly.entity_id
_entity_poly.type
_entity_poly.pdbx_seq_one_letter_code
_entity_poly.pdbx_strand_id
1 'polypeptide(L)'
;MMTGERKPASCFLDENTFRLCCRLFLQHSESIQDGWIWEQIKGSDEGFMKKTVLIPVKSSLLDKQHESIQAENTELPTDDFEADAEDETAGVDAVCESHAVLRYEYHVLYSCSYQIPVLYFRASALDGRSLSLEEVWSNVHPNYRQRLKQEPWDTLTQQEHPLLGQPFFMLHPCRTEEFMKPALELAHAQNRRVNYIVSWLSVVGPVVGLDVPLSFSTAVSAPD
;
A
#
# COMPACT_ATOMS: atom_id res chain seq x y z
N MET A 1 -20.70 42.13 -15.77
CA MET A 1 -19.78 41.00 -15.95
C MET A 1 -20.23 39.93 -14.98
N MET A 2 -20.84 38.84 -15.46
CA MET A 2 -21.23 37.73 -14.60
C MET A 2 -19.95 37.00 -14.18
N THR A 3 -19.61 37.09 -12.90
CA THR A 3 -18.65 36.20 -12.26
C THR A 3 -19.25 34.80 -12.32
N GLY A 4 -18.81 33.99 -13.30
CA GLY A 4 -19.16 32.58 -13.34
C GLY A 4 -18.62 31.94 -12.06
N GLU A 5 -19.52 31.59 -11.14
CA GLU A 5 -19.19 30.77 -9.98
C GLU A 5 -18.57 29.46 -10.52
N ARG A 6 -17.27 29.26 -10.27
CA ARG A 6 -16.64 27.98 -10.59
C ARG A 6 -17.29 26.93 -9.70
N LYS A 7 -17.87 25.90 -10.31
CA LYS A 7 -18.40 24.75 -9.57
C LYS A 7 -17.30 24.19 -8.66
N PRO A 8 -17.63 23.84 -7.40
CA PRO A 8 -16.66 23.23 -6.50
C PRO A 8 -16.11 21.94 -7.10
N ALA A 9 -14.84 21.64 -6.84
CA ALA A 9 -14.23 20.39 -7.28
C ALA A 9 -14.97 19.21 -6.62
N SER A 10 -15.58 18.35 -7.43
CA SER A 10 -16.19 17.11 -6.95
C SER A 10 -15.10 16.15 -6.48
N CYS A 11 -15.28 15.57 -5.29
CA CYS A 11 -14.40 14.52 -4.78
C CYS A 11 -14.76 13.13 -5.32
N PHE A 12 -15.94 13.01 -5.94
CA PHE A 12 -16.40 11.83 -6.64
C PHE A 12 -15.83 11.78 -8.06
N LEU A 13 -15.54 10.56 -8.50
CA LEU A 13 -14.97 10.21 -9.78
C LEU A 13 -15.92 9.19 -10.42
N ASP A 14 -16.62 9.53 -11.50
CA ASP A 14 -17.45 8.54 -12.18
C ASP A 14 -16.60 7.43 -12.84
N GLU A 15 -17.23 6.29 -13.14
CA GLU A 15 -16.52 5.12 -13.65
C GLU A 15 -15.78 5.38 -14.98
N ASN A 16 -16.38 6.17 -15.89
CA ASN A 16 -15.75 6.46 -17.18
C ASN A 16 -14.48 7.31 -16.97
N THR A 17 -14.57 8.33 -16.11
CA THR A 17 -13.42 9.16 -15.74
C THR A 17 -12.36 8.35 -14.99
N PHE A 18 -12.77 7.42 -14.12
CA PHE A 18 -11.86 6.46 -13.48
C PHE A 18 -11.08 5.65 -14.52
N ARG A 19 -11.78 4.98 -15.45
CA ARG A 19 -11.16 4.17 -16.51
C ARG A 19 -10.21 4.98 -17.38
N LEU A 20 -10.58 6.23 -17.68
CA LEU A 20 -9.76 7.16 -18.44
C LEU A 20 -8.50 7.58 -17.68
N CYS A 21 -8.62 7.90 -16.39
CA CYS A 21 -7.47 8.21 -15.54
C CYS A 21 -6.52 7.00 -15.40
N CYS A 22 -7.06 5.79 -15.23
CA CYS A 22 -6.27 4.55 -15.22
C CYS A 22 -5.52 4.33 -16.53
N ARG A 23 -6.16 4.57 -17.68
CA ARG A 23 -5.50 4.42 -18.98
C ARG A 23 -4.32 5.38 -19.15
N LEU A 24 -4.50 6.65 -18.81
CA LEU A 24 -3.43 7.67 -18.87
C LEU A 24 -2.29 7.32 -17.90
N PHE A 25 -2.63 6.82 -16.71
CA PHE A 25 -1.65 6.31 -15.74
C PHE A 25 -0.84 5.16 -16.34
N LEU A 26 -1.50 4.15 -16.92
CA LEU A 26 -0.85 2.97 -17.49
C LEU A 26 0.02 3.30 -18.71
N GLN A 27 -0.36 4.25 -19.55
CA GLN A 27 0.48 4.73 -20.66
C GLN A 27 1.82 5.27 -20.16
N HIS A 28 1.80 6.05 -19.08
CA HIS A 28 3.03 6.56 -18.48
C HIS A 28 3.83 5.45 -17.80
N SER A 29 3.15 4.54 -17.08
CA SER A 29 3.78 3.35 -16.47
C SER A 29 4.56 2.52 -17.49
N GLU A 30 3.98 2.29 -18.67
CA GLU A 30 4.63 1.58 -19.76
C GLU A 30 5.91 2.29 -20.23
N SER A 31 5.89 3.62 -20.30
CA SER A 31 7.06 4.42 -20.69
C SER A 31 8.24 4.34 -19.72
N ILE A 32 7.95 4.19 -18.41
CA ILE A 32 8.96 4.08 -17.35
C ILE A 32 9.24 2.64 -16.91
N GLN A 33 8.51 1.67 -17.47
CA GLN A 33 8.62 0.24 -17.19
C GLN A 33 8.51 -0.11 -15.70
N ASP A 34 7.62 0.56 -14.95
CA ASP A 34 7.47 0.35 -13.50
C ASP A 34 6.45 -0.74 -13.12
N GLY A 35 5.92 -1.47 -14.11
CA GLY A 35 5.23 -2.74 -13.92
C GLY A 35 3.75 -2.65 -13.57
N TRP A 36 3.08 -1.51 -13.72
CA TRP A 36 1.62 -1.48 -13.64
C TRP A 36 0.99 -2.04 -14.92
N ILE A 37 -0.08 -2.81 -14.74
CA ILE A 37 -0.87 -3.36 -15.84
C ILE A 37 -2.36 -3.22 -15.55
N TRP A 38 -3.18 -3.27 -16.60
CA TRP A 38 -4.61 -3.52 -16.46
C TRP A 38 -4.87 -5.03 -16.51
N GLU A 39 -5.47 -5.59 -15.46
CA GLU A 39 -5.91 -6.98 -15.43
C GLU A 39 -7.43 -7.03 -15.66
N GLN A 40 -7.85 -7.63 -16.78
CA GLN A 40 -9.25 -7.81 -17.12
C GLN A 40 -9.73 -9.21 -16.68
N ILE A 41 -10.93 -9.28 -16.11
CA ILE A 41 -11.54 -10.56 -15.73
C ILE A 41 -12.04 -11.29 -16.98
N LYS A 42 -11.69 -12.57 -17.09
CA LYS A 42 -12.10 -13.40 -18.23
C LYS A 42 -13.62 -13.45 -18.33
N GLY A 43 -14.16 -13.06 -19.48
CA GLY A 43 -15.60 -13.08 -19.75
C GLY A 43 -16.38 -11.89 -19.18
N SER A 44 -15.70 -10.85 -18.69
CA SER A 44 -16.30 -9.60 -18.20
C SER A 44 -15.59 -8.38 -18.80
N ASP A 45 -16.26 -7.22 -18.80
CA ASP A 45 -15.67 -5.90 -19.07
C ASP A 45 -15.06 -5.25 -17.82
N GLU A 46 -15.22 -5.91 -16.68
CA GLU A 46 -14.60 -5.54 -15.40
C GLU A 46 -13.10 -5.87 -15.36
N GLY A 47 -12.39 -5.08 -14.57
CA GLY A 47 -10.97 -5.25 -14.35
C GLY A 47 -10.43 -4.23 -13.36
N PHE A 48 -9.13 -4.26 -13.15
CA PHE A 48 -8.45 -3.44 -12.17
C PHE A 48 -7.01 -3.14 -12.60
N MET A 49 -6.43 -2.06 -12.08
CA MET A 49 -4.99 -1.87 -12.22
C MET A 49 -4.28 -2.75 -11.21
N LYS A 50 -3.18 -3.39 -11.62
CA LYS A 50 -2.39 -4.29 -10.80
C LYS A 50 -0.92 -3.92 -10.84
N LYS A 51 -0.25 -4.00 -9.70
CA LYS A 51 1.20 -3.93 -9.58
C LYS A 51 1.71 -4.98 -8.61
N THR A 52 2.81 -5.64 -8.97
CA THR A 52 3.52 -6.58 -8.09
C THR A 52 4.93 -6.05 -7.85
N VAL A 53 5.33 -5.98 -6.58
CA VAL A 53 6.64 -5.47 -6.17
C VAL A 53 7.32 -6.49 -5.26
N LEU A 54 8.63 -6.66 -5.44
CA LEU A 54 9.48 -7.43 -4.52
C LEU A 54 10.28 -6.44 -3.67
N ILE A 55 10.15 -6.53 -2.35
CA ILE A 55 10.78 -5.63 -1.39
C ILE A 55 11.76 -6.43 -0.54
N PRO A 56 13.08 -6.16 -0.63
CA PRO A 56 14.06 -6.73 0.30
C PRO A 56 13.86 -6.14 1.69
N VAL A 57 13.83 -7.00 2.71
CA VAL A 57 13.71 -6.62 4.12
C VAL A 57 14.78 -7.32 4.94
N LYS A 58 15.18 -6.72 6.06
CA LYS A 58 16.15 -7.34 6.99
C LYS A 58 15.47 -8.50 7.72
N SER A 59 16.03 -9.72 7.68
CA SER A 59 15.45 -10.91 8.34
C SER A 59 15.20 -10.68 9.83
N SER A 60 16.10 -9.94 10.49
CA SER A 60 15.98 -9.62 11.91
C SER A 60 14.72 -8.84 12.31
N LEU A 61 13.94 -8.30 11.35
CA LEU A 61 12.63 -7.68 11.60
C LEU A 61 11.47 -8.66 11.52
N LEU A 62 11.62 -9.76 10.78
CA LEU A 62 10.60 -10.82 10.66
C LEU A 62 10.69 -11.78 11.85
N ASP A 63 11.91 -12.10 12.29
CA ASP A 63 12.14 -13.12 13.34
C ASP A 63 11.80 -12.60 14.76
N LYS A 64 12.01 -11.31 15.04
CA LYS A 64 11.76 -10.69 16.36
C LYS A 64 10.29 -10.71 16.80
N GLN A 65 9.35 -10.93 15.88
CA GLN A 65 7.92 -11.03 16.23
C GLN A 65 7.51 -12.47 16.57
N HIS A 66 8.29 -13.47 16.15
CA HIS A 66 8.01 -14.88 16.41
C HIS A 66 8.39 -15.28 17.85
N GLU A 67 9.45 -14.69 18.41
CA GLU A 67 9.84 -14.90 19.81
C GLU A 67 8.84 -14.29 20.81
N SER A 68 8.15 -13.21 20.46
CA SER A 68 7.15 -12.57 21.34
C SER A 68 5.85 -13.35 21.51
N ILE A 69 5.58 -14.40 20.71
CA ILE A 69 4.36 -15.21 20.81
C ILE A 69 4.61 -16.54 21.54
N GLN A 70 5.87 -16.96 21.69
CA GLN A 70 6.22 -18.24 22.33
C GLN A 70 6.61 -18.12 23.81
N ALA A 71 6.59 -16.93 24.41
CA ALA A 71 7.02 -16.69 25.79
C ALA A 71 5.90 -16.77 26.85
N GLU A 72 4.65 -17.10 26.47
CA GLU A 72 3.57 -17.36 27.43
C GLU A 72 3.14 -18.83 27.32
N ASN A 73 3.91 -19.72 27.95
CA ASN A 73 3.47 -20.98 28.58
C ASN A 73 4.67 -21.90 28.79
N THR A 74 5.32 -21.81 29.96
CA THR A 74 5.78 -22.93 30.81
C THR A 74 6.50 -22.34 32.01
N GLU A 75 5.76 -22.11 33.10
CA GLU A 75 6.34 -21.97 34.44
C GLU A 75 6.55 -23.35 35.04
N LEU A 76 7.80 -23.75 35.30
CA LEU A 76 8.18 -24.68 36.38
C LEU A 76 9.64 -24.43 36.80
N PRO A 77 9.97 -24.33 38.11
CA PRO A 77 11.31 -24.03 38.59
C PRO A 77 12.08 -25.27 39.07
N THR A 78 13.37 -25.39 38.73
CA THR A 78 14.40 -26.18 39.44
C THR A 78 15.77 -25.58 39.06
N ASP A 79 16.44 -24.88 39.96
CA ASP A 79 17.43 -25.34 40.95
C ASP A 79 18.83 -25.61 40.36
N ASP A 80 19.82 -25.09 41.09
CA ASP A 80 21.22 -24.74 40.76
C ASP A 80 22.08 -25.80 40.06
N PHE A 81 23.03 -25.37 39.21
CA PHE A 81 24.43 -25.87 39.18
C PHE A 81 25.34 -24.89 38.41
N GLU A 82 26.29 -24.27 39.11
CA GLU A 82 27.44 -23.57 38.54
C GLU A 82 28.46 -24.57 37.97
N ALA A 83 28.98 -24.31 36.78
CA ALA A 83 30.28 -24.80 36.34
C ALA A 83 30.90 -23.82 35.34
N ASP A 84 32.02 -23.23 35.79
CA ASP A 84 32.89 -22.30 35.11
C ASP A 84 33.66 -22.99 33.96
N ALA A 85 33.74 -22.36 32.79
CA ALA A 85 34.72 -22.67 31.75
C ALA A 85 34.84 -21.51 30.76
N GLU A 86 35.95 -20.80 30.88
CA GLU A 86 36.49 -19.84 29.94
C GLU A 86 36.73 -20.50 28.57
N ASP A 87 36.17 -19.94 27.49
CA ASP A 87 36.72 -20.13 26.14
C ASP A 87 36.53 -18.84 25.33
N GLU A 88 37.62 -18.08 25.22
CA GLU A 88 37.78 -17.00 24.25
C GLU A 88 37.77 -17.58 22.84
N THR A 89 36.61 -17.54 22.19
CA THR A 89 36.57 -17.54 20.73
C THR A 89 35.95 -16.23 20.26
N ALA A 90 36.83 -15.28 19.92
CA ALA A 90 36.49 -14.14 19.09
C ALA A 90 36.15 -14.65 17.68
N GLY A 91 35.00 -15.31 17.56
CA GLY A 91 34.33 -15.55 16.30
C GLY A 91 33.90 -14.20 15.78
N VAL A 92 34.64 -13.70 14.79
CA VAL A 92 34.13 -12.64 13.93
C VAL A 92 32.99 -13.28 13.15
N ASP A 93 31.80 -13.32 13.78
CA ASP A 93 30.57 -13.62 13.09
C ASP A 93 30.44 -12.54 12.03
N ALA A 94 30.84 -12.90 10.81
CA ALA A 94 30.33 -12.25 9.63
C ALA A 94 28.82 -12.46 9.72
N VAL A 95 28.13 -11.49 10.33
CA VAL A 95 26.68 -11.39 10.31
C VAL A 95 26.34 -11.30 8.84
N CYS A 96 26.07 -12.45 8.24
CA CYS A 96 25.46 -12.53 6.94
C CYS A 96 24.09 -11.92 7.17
N GLU A 97 23.93 -10.63 6.87
CA GLU A 97 22.62 -9.97 6.91
C GLU A 97 21.72 -10.77 5.96
N SER A 98 20.95 -11.71 6.52
CA SER A 98 19.96 -12.44 5.76
C SER A 98 18.91 -11.43 5.35
N HIS A 99 18.80 -11.21 4.05
CA HIS A 99 17.74 -10.40 3.48
C HIS A 99 16.60 -11.33 3.09
N ALA A 100 15.46 -11.17 3.76
CA ALA A 100 14.23 -11.77 3.29
C ALA A 100 13.66 -10.91 2.16
N VAL A 101 12.83 -11.50 1.29
CA VAL A 101 12.15 -10.78 0.22
C VAL A 101 10.66 -10.95 0.41
N LEU A 102 9.94 -9.83 0.42
CA LEU A 102 8.50 -9.78 0.48
C LEU A 102 7.94 -9.50 -0.91
N ARG A 103 6.86 -10.18 -1.26
CA ARG A 103 6.06 -9.92 -2.45
C ARG A 103 4.81 -9.16 -2.05
N TYR A 104 4.66 -7.96 -2.59
CA TYR A 104 3.44 -7.17 -2.50
C TYR A 104 2.70 -7.22 -3.83
N GLU A 105 1.38 -7.32 -3.76
CA GLU A 105 0.48 -7.26 -4.91
C GLU A 105 -0.63 -6.27 -4.60
N TYR A 106 -0.72 -5.20 -5.40
CA TYR A 106 -1.64 -4.07 -5.23
C TYR A 106 -2.64 -4.03 -6.37
N HIS A 107 -3.92 -3.92 -6.05
CA HIS A 107 -5.02 -3.79 -7.00
C HIS A 107 -5.80 -2.50 -6.74
N VAL A 108 -6.02 -1.70 -7.78
CA VAL A 108 -6.85 -0.49 -7.73
C VAL A 108 -8.14 -0.74 -8.49
N LEU A 109 -9.25 -0.69 -7.77
CA LEU A 109 -10.60 -0.95 -8.27
C LEU A 109 -11.46 0.31 -8.19
N TYR A 110 -12.57 0.31 -8.92
CA TYR A 110 -13.60 1.33 -8.79
C TYR A 110 -14.68 0.87 -7.80
N SER A 111 -15.07 1.72 -6.85
CA SER A 111 -16.24 1.47 -6.00
C SER A 111 -17.45 2.23 -6.55
N CYS A 112 -18.45 1.51 -7.05
CA CYS A 112 -19.69 2.13 -7.52
C CYS A 112 -20.47 2.82 -6.40
N SER A 113 -20.44 2.27 -5.18
CA SER A 113 -21.16 2.82 -4.03
C SER A 113 -20.57 4.14 -3.52
N TYR A 114 -19.24 4.27 -3.57
CA TYR A 114 -18.53 5.48 -3.12
C TYR A 114 -18.12 6.42 -4.26
N GLN A 115 -18.22 5.95 -5.51
CA GLN A 115 -17.79 6.65 -6.73
C GLN A 115 -16.34 7.16 -6.65
N ILE A 116 -15.43 6.33 -6.14
CA ILE A 116 -14.01 6.65 -5.98
C ILE A 116 -13.15 5.37 -6.08
N PRO A 117 -11.83 5.46 -6.33
CA PRO A 117 -10.93 4.31 -6.35
C PRO A 117 -10.72 3.66 -4.97
N VAL A 118 -10.55 2.35 -4.94
CA VAL A 118 -10.27 1.56 -3.74
C VAL A 118 -8.99 0.75 -3.94
N LEU A 119 -8.12 0.76 -2.93
CA LEU A 119 -6.88 0.00 -2.91
C LEU A 119 -7.09 -1.32 -2.16
N TYR A 120 -6.89 -2.41 -2.87
CA TYR A 120 -6.72 -3.75 -2.29
C TYR A 120 -5.26 -4.14 -2.40
N PHE A 121 -4.72 -4.84 -1.41
CA PHE A 121 -3.39 -5.43 -1.52
C PHE A 121 -3.23 -6.69 -0.70
N ARG A 122 -2.22 -7.48 -1.03
CA ARG A 122 -1.75 -8.58 -0.19
C ARG A 122 -0.23 -8.58 -0.19
N ALA A 123 0.33 -9.10 0.88
CA ALA A 123 1.76 -9.25 1.05
C ALA A 123 2.08 -10.68 1.50
N SER A 124 3.13 -11.27 0.94
CA SER A 124 3.61 -12.60 1.33
C SER A 124 5.13 -12.67 1.31
N ALA A 125 5.71 -13.55 2.12
CA ALA A 125 7.09 -13.97 1.92
C ALA A 125 7.20 -14.85 0.65
N LEU A 126 8.42 -15.09 0.16
CA LEU A 126 8.65 -15.90 -1.04
C LEU A 126 8.32 -17.38 -0.85
N ASP A 127 8.25 -17.86 0.39
CA ASP A 127 7.77 -19.20 0.76
C ASP A 127 6.24 -19.33 0.67
N GLY A 128 5.53 -18.24 0.39
CA GLY A 128 4.07 -18.19 0.26
C GLY A 128 3.33 -17.82 1.54
N ARG A 129 4.02 -17.60 2.67
CA ARG A 129 3.37 -17.18 3.92
C ARG A 129 2.82 -15.76 3.78
N SER A 130 1.51 -15.59 3.99
CA SER A 130 0.88 -14.27 4.05
C SER A 130 1.37 -13.47 5.26
N LEU A 131 1.54 -12.17 5.08
CA LEU A 131 1.91 -11.26 6.15
C LEU A 131 0.68 -10.80 6.95
N SER A 132 0.85 -10.61 8.26
CA SER A 132 -0.11 -9.90 9.09
C SER A 132 -0.08 -8.39 8.82
N LEU A 133 -1.07 -7.67 9.34
CA LEU A 133 -1.13 -6.22 9.21
C LEU A 133 0.02 -5.52 9.95
N GLU A 134 0.38 -6.05 11.12
CA GLU A 134 1.50 -5.59 11.93
C GLU A 134 2.83 -5.77 11.19
N GLU A 135 3.02 -6.91 10.52
CA GLU A 135 4.17 -7.15 9.65
C GLU A 135 4.19 -6.16 8.47
N VAL A 136 3.05 -5.90 7.83
CA VAL A 136 2.99 -4.88 6.76
C VAL A 136 3.42 -3.51 7.29
N TRP A 137 2.87 -3.07 8.41
CA TRP A 137 3.19 -1.76 9.01
C TRP A 137 4.63 -1.66 9.50
N SER A 138 5.22 -2.76 9.98
CA SER A 138 6.64 -2.80 10.37
C SER A 138 7.59 -2.61 9.19
N ASN A 139 7.10 -2.76 7.96
CA ASN A 139 7.86 -2.54 6.73
C ASN A 139 7.61 -1.15 6.09
N VAL A 140 6.60 -0.41 6.54
CA VAL A 140 6.36 0.96 6.08
C VAL A 140 7.32 1.94 6.78
N HIS A 141 7.67 3.05 6.11
CA HIS A 141 8.54 4.07 6.68
C HIS A 141 7.99 4.61 8.04
N PRO A 142 8.82 4.81 9.08
CA PRO A 142 8.38 5.17 10.43
C PRO A 142 7.45 6.40 10.52
N ASN A 143 7.67 7.41 9.66
CA ASN A 143 6.82 8.61 9.60
C ASN A 143 5.34 8.32 9.29
N TYR A 144 5.06 7.24 8.57
CA TYR A 144 3.68 6.82 8.33
C TYR A 144 3.16 5.98 9.49
N ARG A 145 3.97 5.11 10.12
CA ARG A 145 3.53 4.20 11.20
C ARG A 145 2.77 4.87 12.33
N GLN A 146 3.22 6.05 12.77
CA GLN A 146 2.52 6.81 13.81
C GLN A 146 1.14 7.31 13.35
N ARG A 147 1.03 7.68 12.08
CA ARG A 147 -0.22 8.11 11.45
C ARG A 147 -1.14 6.94 11.11
N LEU A 148 -0.62 5.74 10.85
CA LEU A 148 -1.43 4.54 10.56
C LEU A 148 -2.39 4.17 11.69
N LYS A 149 -2.05 4.54 12.93
CA LYS A 149 -2.90 4.33 14.12
C LYS A 149 -3.86 5.49 14.40
N GLN A 150 -3.90 6.47 13.51
CA GLN A 150 -4.72 7.68 13.63
C GLN A 150 -5.59 7.83 12.37
N GLU A 151 -6.74 8.48 12.52
CA GLU A 151 -7.59 8.87 11.38
C GLU A 151 -6.77 9.66 10.34
N PRO A 152 -6.94 9.41 9.03
CA PRO A 152 -7.96 8.56 8.38
C PRO A 152 -7.54 7.10 8.08
N TRP A 153 -6.37 6.67 8.57
CA TRP A 153 -5.70 5.43 8.13
C TRP A 153 -6.11 4.18 8.93
N ASP A 154 -6.92 4.35 9.96
CA ASP A 154 -7.52 3.29 10.78
C ASP A 154 -8.60 2.48 10.03
N THR A 155 -8.90 2.86 8.79
CA THR A 155 -9.87 2.22 7.90
C THR A 155 -9.33 1.00 7.14
N LEU A 156 -8.12 0.56 7.48
CA LEU A 156 -7.48 -0.61 6.88
C LEU A 156 -8.04 -1.91 7.48
N THR A 157 -8.62 -2.76 6.63
CA THR A 157 -9.30 -4.00 7.03
C THR A 157 -8.95 -5.16 6.11
N GLN A 158 -9.28 -6.39 6.47
CA GLN A 158 -9.19 -7.56 5.58
C GLN A 158 -10.58 -7.85 4.98
N GLN A 159 -10.65 -7.93 3.66
CA GLN A 159 -11.89 -8.13 2.90
C GLN A 159 -11.65 -9.12 1.76
N GLU A 160 -12.74 -9.66 1.22
CA GLU A 160 -12.69 -10.44 0.00
C GLU A 160 -12.52 -9.51 -1.22
N HIS A 161 -11.62 -9.85 -2.13
CA HIS A 161 -11.43 -9.12 -3.37
C HIS A 161 -12.66 -9.31 -4.26
N PRO A 162 -13.39 -8.24 -4.64
CA PRO A 162 -14.72 -8.35 -5.23
C PRO A 162 -14.75 -9.12 -6.55
N LEU A 163 -13.66 -9.09 -7.32
CA LEU A 163 -13.56 -9.79 -8.60
C LEU A 163 -12.84 -11.15 -8.54
N LEU A 164 -12.12 -11.45 -7.44
CA LEU A 164 -11.26 -12.64 -7.36
C LEU A 164 -11.72 -13.64 -6.30
N GLY A 165 -12.55 -13.23 -5.35
CA GLY A 165 -13.03 -14.09 -4.26
C GLY A 165 -11.92 -14.53 -3.29
N GLN A 166 -10.87 -13.73 -3.15
CA GLN A 166 -9.67 -14.05 -2.35
C GLN A 166 -9.44 -13.02 -1.25
N PRO A 167 -8.84 -13.39 -0.12
CA PRO A 167 -8.57 -12.45 0.97
C PRO A 167 -7.49 -11.43 0.57
N PHE A 168 -7.82 -10.16 0.75
CA PHE A 168 -6.93 -9.01 0.54
C PHE A 168 -7.10 -8.04 1.71
N PHE A 169 -6.07 -7.26 2.00
CA PHE A 169 -6.25 -6.04 2.78
C PHE A 169 -6.88 -4.97 1.90
N MET A 170 -7.75 -4.15 2.47
CA MET A 170 -8.50 -3.10 1.81
C MET A 170 -8.39 -1.83 2.66
N LEU A 171 -7.97 -0.74 2.04
CA LEU A 171 -8.14 0.58 2.63
C LEU A 171 -9.57 1.06 2.31
N HIS A 172 -10.43 1.12 3.33
CA HIS A 172 -11.84 1.41 3.10
C HIS A 172 -12.05 2.86 2.60
N PRO A 173 -12.90 3.08 1.57
CA PRO A 173 -12.99 4.36 0.88
C PRO A 173 -13.63 5.52 1.66
N CYS A 174 -14.28 5.25 2.81
CA CYS A 174 -15.13 6.24 3.50
C CYS A 174 -14.43 7.55 3.88
N ARG A 175 -13.12 7.51 4.13
CA ARG A 175 -12.32 8.69 4.51
C ARG A 175 -11.59 9.34 3.33
N THR A 176 -11.82 8.88 2.10
CA THR A 176 -11.09 9.37 0.92
C THR A 176 -11.27 10.87 0.69
N GLU A 177 -12.47 11.39 0.94
CA GLU A 177 -12.75 12.83 0.78
C GLU A 177 -11.85 13.69 1.67
N GLU A 178 -11.53 13.24 2.89
CA GLU A 178 -10.79 14.04 3.88
C GLU A 178 -9.39 14.42 3.40
N PHE A 179 -8.75 13.57 2.60
CA PHE A 179 -7.42 13.86 2.04
C PHE A 179 -7.45 14.25 0.56
N MET A 180 -8.46 13.82 -0.22
CA MET A 180 -8.54 14.18 -1.64
C MET A 180 -9.08 15.59 -1.86
N LYS A 181 -10.04 16.04 -1.04
CA LYS A 181 -10.67 17.34 -1.22
C LYS A 181 -9.67 18.50 -1.20
N PRO A 182 -8.76 18.63 -0.21
CA PRO A 182 -7.79 19.72 -0.20
C PRO A 182 -6.84 19.66 -1.39
N ALA A 183 -6.45 18.45 -1.84
CA ALA A 183 -5.57 18.27 -2.98
C ALA A 183 -6.22 18.73 -4.31
N LEU A 184 -7.50 18.40 -4.49
CA LEU A 184 -8.28 18.80 -5.67
C LEU A 184 -8.61 20.29 -5.66
N GLU A 185 -8.98 20.86 -4.51
CA GLU A 185 -9.22 22.29 -4.35
C GLU A 185 -7.96 23.11 -4.65
N LEU A 186 -6.80 22.68 -4.17
CA LEU A 186 -5.53 23.33 -4.47
C LEU A 186 -5.21 23.28 -5.97
N ALA A 187 -5.38 22.12 -6.62
CA ALA A 187 -5.20 21.98 -8.06
C ALA A 187 -6.14 22.90 -8.84
N HIS A 188 -7.40 22.97 -8.43
CA HIS A 188 -8.40 23.85 -9.03
C HIS A 188 -8.05 25.34 -8.87
N ALA A 189 -7.62 25.75 -7.67
CA ALA A 189 -7.19 27.12 -7.40
C ALA A 189 -5.98 27.53 -8.24
N GLN A 190 -5.06 26.60 -8.50
CA GLN A 190 -3.89 26.78 -9.35
C GLN A 190 -4.18 26.59 -10.85
N ASN A 191 -5.43 26.32 -11.24
CA ASN A 191 -5.82 26.01 -12.62
C ASN A 191 -4.98 24.85 -13.21
N ARG A 192 -4.59 23.90 -12.37
CA ARG A 192 -3.79 22.73 -12.73
C ARG A 192 -4.70 21.54 -12.93
N ARG A 193 -4.56 20.86 -14.07
CA ARG A 193 -5.21 19.58 -14.32
C ARG A 193 -4.42 18.47 -13.65
N VAL A 194 -5.10 17.65 -12.84
CA VAL A 194 -4.48 16.54 -12.11
C VAL A 194 -5.21 15.25 -12.40
N ASN A 195 -4.45 14.19 -12.69
CA ASN A 195 -5.02 12.86 -12.76
C ASN A 195 -5.43 12.42 -11.33
N TYR A 196 -6.71 12.06 -11.15
CA TYR A 196 -7.25 11.68 -9.85
C TYR A 196 -6.52 10.47 -9.27
N ILE A 197 -6.28 9.45 -10.09
CA ILE A 197 -5.61 8.21 -9.67
C ILE A 197 -4.19 8.47 -9.21
N VAL A 198 -3.43 9.28 -9.95
CA VAL A 198 -2.07 9.68 -9.53
C VAL A 198 -2.12 10.39 -8.19
N SER A 199 -3.02 11.36 -8.06
CA SER A 199 -3.12 12.18 -6.85
C SER A 199 -3.52 11.33 -5.64
N TRP A 200 -4.52 10.46 -5.81
CA TRP A 200 -4.99 9.53 -4.79
C TRP A 200 -3.92 8.51 -4.40
N LEU A 201 -3.29 7.82 -5.36
CA LEU A 201 -2.21 6.85 -5.10
C LEU A 201 -1.00 7.51 -4.42
N SER A 202 -0.71 8.78 -4.71
CA SER A 202 0.37 9.52 -4.04
C SER A 202 0.11 9.73 -2.55
N VAL A 203 -1.16 9.72 -2.12
CA VAL A 203 -1.53 9.81 -0.71
C VAL A 203 -1.66 8.42 -0.07
N VAL A 204 -2.38 7.49 -0.71
CA VAL A 204 -2.68 6.17 -0.11
C VAL A 204 -1.57 5.14 -0.27
N GLY A 205 -0.72 5.26 -1.30
CA GLY A 205 0.33 4.28 -1.58
C GLY A 205 1.36 4.15 -0.45
N PRO A 206 1.96 5.25 0.03
CA PRO A 206 3.00 5.19 1.04
C PRO A 206 2.57 4.54 2.36
N VAL A 207 1.27 4.62 2.69
CA VAL A 207 0.64 4.02 3.88
C VAL A 207 0.74 2.49 3.89
N VAL A 208 0.87 1.88 2.70
CA VAL A 208 0.95 0.43 2.51
C VAL A 208 2.24 -0.01 1.81
N GLY A 209 3.27 0.85 1.85
CA GLY A 209 4.58 0.57 1.28
C GLY A 209 4.65 0.64 -0.25
N LEU A 210 3.63 1.20 -0.90
CA LEU A 210 3.62 1.43 -2.34
C LEU A 210 4.21 2.80 -2.68
N ASP A 211 5.30 2.80 -3.45
CA ASP A 211 5.90 4.01 -3.99
C ASP A 211 5.34 4.36 -5.38
N VAL A 212 5.07 5.64 -5.59
CA VAL A 212 4.57 6.20 -6.86
C VAL A 212 5.60 7.22 -7.35
N PRO A 213 6.33 6.94 -8.44
CA PRO A 213 7.36 7.84 -8.96
C PRO A 213 6.84 9.26 -9.22
N LEU A 214 7.64 10.27 -8.86
CA LEU A 214 7.26 11.69 -9.05
C LEU A 214 6.97 12.05 -10.51
N SER A 215 7.51 11.30 -11.48
CA SER A 215 7.25 11.50 -12.90
C SER A 215 5.76 11.39 -13.26
N PHE A 216 4.97 10.63 -12.51
CA PHE A 216 3.52 10.57 -12.70
C PHE A 216 2.85 11.94 -12.49
N SER A 217 3.36 12.75 -11.56
CA SER A 217 2.77 14.06 -11.21
C SER A 217 2.92 15.12 -12.31
N THR A 218 3.91 14.96 -13.19
CA THR A 218 4.23 15.90 -14.27
C THR A 218 3.78 15.39 -15.63
N ALA A 219 3.89 14.08 -15.88
CA ALA A 219 3.59 13.49 -17.18
C ALA A 219 2.11 13.12 -17.37
N VAL A 220 1.37 12.87 -16.28
CA VAL A 220 -0.02 12.39 -16.36
C VAL A 220 -0.98 13.50 -15.97
N SER A 221 -1.55 14.16 -16.98
CA SER A 221 -2.60 15.16 -16.79
C SER A 221 -3.99 14.52 -16.63
N ALA A 222 -4.94 15.29 -16.09
CA ALA A 222 -6.35 14.90 -16.12
C ALA A 222 -6.82 14.76 -17.58
N PRO A 223 -7.81 13.89 -17.86
CA PRO A 223 -8.48 13.92 -19.15
C PRO A 223 -9.14 15.27 -19.46
N ASP A 224 -9.33 15.53 -20.76
CA ASP A 224 -9.96 16.73 -21.29
C ASP A 224 -11.43 16.89 -20.90
#